data_AF-A0AA40RY20-F1
#
_entry.id   AF-A0AA40RY20-F1
#
_cell.length_a   1.000
_cell.length_b   1.000
_cell.length_c   1.000
_cell.angle_alpha   90.00
_cell.angle_beta   90.00
_cell.angle_gamma   90.00
#
_symmetry.space_group_name_H-M   'P 1'
#
loop_
_entity.id
_entity.type
_entity.pdbx_description
1 polymer ?
#
loop_
_entity_poly.entity_id
_entity_poly.type
_entity_poly.pdbx_seq_one_letter_code
_entity_poly.pdbx_strand_id
1 'polypeptide(L)'
;SLADQAQLVYIRRQKNQLTLQFNHDATEKLAGEAIFETLADVALKVAVRTEAGDLQVIMTVDDVAESSIWLIILRQYLLTVLEKEQNMTSNQI
;
A
#
# COMPACT_ATOMS: atom_id res chain seq x y z
N SER A 1 -10.17 -0.64 -11.12
CA SER A 1 -10.43 -0.69 -9.67
C SER A 1 -9.45 0.24 -8.94
N LEU A 2 -9.53 0.46 -7.62
CA LEU A 2 -8.51 1.25 -6.88
C LEU A 2 -7.14 0.57 -6.90
N ALA A 3 -7.11 -0.76 -6.81
CA ALA A 3 -5.89 -1.54 -6.90
C ALA A 3 -5.19 -1.35 -8.26
N ASP A 4 -5.96 -1.34 -9.36
CA ASP A 4 -5.39 -1.12 -10.70
C ASP A 4 -4.81 0.29 -10.85
N GLN A 5 -5.48 1.30 -10.27
CA GLN A 5 -5.00 2.68 -10.30
C GLN A 5 -3.70 2.83 -9.51
N ALA A 6 -3.62 2.21 -8.33
CA ALA A 6 -2.41 2.15 -7.51
C ALA A 6 -1.36 1.14 -8.05
N GLN A 7 -1.60 0.58 -9.23
CA GLN A 7 -0.69 -0.34 -9.94
C GLN A 7 -0.28 -1.58 -9.13
N LEU A 8 -1.21 -2.11 -8.33
CA LEU A 8 -1.03 -3.38 -7.63
C LEU A 8 -1.18 -4.56 -8.58
N VAL A 9 -0.23 -5.49 -8.51
CA VAL A 9 -0.23 -6.74 -9.28
C VAL A 9 -0.67 -7.94 -8.44
N TYR A 10 -0.61 -7.82 -7.11
CA TYR A 10 -0.99 -8.90 -6.21
C TYR A 10 -1.53 -8.36 -4.88
N ILE A 11 -2.64 -8.95 -4.43
CA ILE A 11 -3.26 -8.72 -3.13
C ILE A 11 -3.61 -10.08 -2.55
N ARG A 12 -3.11 -10.38 -1.36
CA ARG A 12 -3.48 -11.61 -0.64
C ARG A 12 -3.62 -11.36 0.86
N ARG A 13 -4.73 -11.84 1.42
CA ARG A 13 -4.89 -12.00 2.86
C ARG A 13 -4.53 -13.41 3.28
N GLN A 14 -3.70 -13.54 4.31
CA GLN A 14 -3.40 -14.80 4.99
C GLN A 14 -3.48 -14.58 6.50
N LYS A 15 -4.52 -15.13 7.14
CA LYS A 15 -4.83 -14.87 8.55
C LYS A 15 -4.94 -13.36 8.84
N ASN A 16 -4.08 -12.85 9.71
CA ASN A 16 -3.98 -11.44 10.09
C ASN A 16 -3.01 -10.65 9.20
N GLN A 17 -2.46 -11.22 8.13
CA GLN A 17 -1.55 -10.51 7.23
C GLN A 17 -2.22 -10.20 5.89
N LEU A 18 -2.06 -8.96 5.44
CA LEU A 18 -2.45 -8.50 4.10
C LEU A 18 -1.18 -8.11 3.35
N THR A 19 -0.88 -8.87 2.31
CA THR A 19 0.27 -8.63 1.43
C THR A 19 -0.20 -7.94 0.16
N LEU A 20 0.45 -6.84 -0.18
CA LEU A 20 0.26 -6.07 -1.40
C LEU A 20 1.59 -6.01 -2.14
N GLN A 21 1.57 -6.24 -3.45
CA GLN A 21 2.74 -6.07 -4.31
C GLN A 21 2.42 -5.11 -5.44
N PHE A 22 3.25 -4.09 -5.58
CA PHE A 22 3.20 -3.11 -6.65
C PHE A 22 3.97 -3.63 -7.87
N ASN A 23 3.62 -3.14 -9.06
CA ASN A 23 4.46 -3.37 -10.24
C ASN A 23 5.78 -2.58 -10.14
N HIS A 24 6.65 -2.78 -11.13
CA HIS A 24 7.94 -2.10 -11.21
C HIS A 24 7.81 -0.56 -11.27
N ASP A 25 6.92 -0.04 -12.12
CA ASP A 25 6.76 1.41 -12.33
C ASP A 25 6.32 2.15 -11.05
N ALA A 26 5.36 1.59 -10.30
CA ALA A 26 4.95 2.15 -9.01
C ALA A 26 6.01 1.92 -7.93
N THR A 27 6.75 0.81 -8.01
CA THR A 27 7.89 0.57 -7.11
C THR A 27 8.93 1.68 -7.20
N GLU A 28 9.32 2.08 -8.41
CA GLU A 28 10.29 3.16 -8.59
C GLU A 28 9.81 4.51 -8.03
N LYS A 29 8.51 4.80 -8.17
CA LYS A 29 7.90 6.04 -7.66
C LYS A 29 7.72 6.07 -6.15
N LEU A 30 7.40 4.92 -5.56
CA LEU A 30 7.07 4.80 -4.14
C LEU A 30 8.25 4.35 -3.28
N ALA A 31 9.36 3.89 -3.87
CA ALA A 31 10.51 3.41 -3.11
C ALA A 31 11.11 4.49 -2.18
N GLY A 32 11.80 4.02 -1.13
CA GLY A 32 12.50 4.90 -0.19
C GLY A 32 11.54 5.56 0.80
N GLU A 33 11.62 6.88 0.96
CA GLU A 33 10.85 7.63 1.97
C GLU A 33 9.36 7.71 1.60
N ALA A 34 9.04 7.75 0.30
CA ALA A 34 7.70 7.95 -0.22
C ALA A 34 6.70 6.90 0.29
N ILE A 35 7.08 5.61 0.28
CA ILE A 35 6.22 4.54 0.80
C ILE A 35 5.94 4.73 2.29
N PHE A 36 6.91 5.18 3.09
CA PHE A 36 6.70 5.40 4.52
C PHE A 36 5.78 6.58 4.79
N GLU A 37 5.82 7.63 3.97
CA GLU A 37 4.85 8.73 4.03
C GLU A 37 3.42 8.23 3.77
N THR A 38 3.23 7.28 2.85
CA THR A 38 1.90 6.68 2.60
C THR A 38 1.39 5.80 3.76
N LEU A 39 2.28 5.46 4.70
CA LEU A 39 1.98 4.62 5.86
C LEU A 39 1.81 5.43 7.15
N ALA A 40 2.13 6.72 7.15
CA ALA A 40 2.08 7.58 8.33
C ALA A 40 0.69 7.59 9.00
N ASP A 41 -0.37 7.51 8.19
CA ASP A 41 -1.77 7.55 8.65
C ASP A 41 -2.39 6.15 8.84
N VAL A 42 -1.64 5.08 8.62
CA VAL A 42 -2.13 3.70 8.76
C VAL A 42 -1.80 3.18 10.15
N ALA A 43 -2.81 3.01 11.01
CA ALA A 43 -2.67 2.55 12.41
C ALA A 43 -2.21 1.08 12.58
N LEU A 44 -1.71 0.43 11.52
CA LEU A 44 -1.33 -0.98 11.53
C LEU A 44 0.18 -1.17 11.66
N LYS A 45 0.59 -2.34 12.15
CA LYS A 45 1.97 -2.78 12.01
C LYS A 45 2.22 -3.11 10.55
N VAL A 46 3.09 -2.34 9.91
CA VAL A 46 3.43 -2.50 8.49
C VAL A 46 4.90 -2.86 8.33
N ALA A 47 5.17 -3.82 7.46
CA ALA A 47 6.50 -4.12 6.96
C ALA A 47 6.56 -3.79 5.47
N VAL A 48 7.62 -3.10 5.07
CA VAL A 48 7.92 -2.81 3.67
C VAL A 48 9.18 -3.60 3.30
N ARG A 49 9.12 -4.31 2.18
CA ARG A 49 10.27 -5.03 1.64
C ARG A 49 10.28 -4.97 0.12
N THR A 50 11.41 -5.33 -0.47
CA THR A 50 11.53 -5.54 -1.92
C THR A 50 11.63 -7.04 -2.17
N GLU A 51 10.76 -7.57 -3.01
CA GLU A 51 10.76 -8.97 -3.42
C GLU A 51 10.92 -9.05 -4.93
N ALA A 52 11.98 -9.70 -5.40
CA ALA A 52 12.34 -9.79 -6.82
C ALA A 52 12.43 -8.44 -7.58
N GLY A 53 12.69 -7.34 -6.86
CA GLY A 53 12.80 -5.99 -7.45
C GLY A 53 11.51 -5.15 -7.34
N ASP A 54 10.41 -5.75 -6.88
CA ASP A 54 9.13 -5.06 -6.70
C ASP A 54 8.86 -4.76 -5.22
N LEU A 55 8.21 -3.63 -4.97
CA LEU A 55 7.81 -3.19 -3.65
C LEU A 55 6.68 -4.07 -3.13
N GLN A 56 6.86 -4.59 -1.93
CA GLN A 56 5.86 -5.35 -1.23
C GLN A 56 5.59 -4.74 0.15
N VAL A 57 4.30 -4.52 0.42
CA VAL A 57 3.80 -4.00 1.68
C VAL A 57 3.00 -5.09 2.38
N ILE A 58 3.38 -5.39 3.62
CA ILE A 58 2.72 -6.40 4.45
C ILE A 58 2.13 -5.69 5.65
N MET A 59 0.81 -5.64 5.71
CA MET A 59 0.07 -5.07 6.84
C MET A 59 -0.40 -6.19 7.76
N THR A 60 -0.22 -5.99 9.08
CA THR A 60 -0.82 -6.87 10.10
C THR A 60 -2.12 -6.26 10.58
N VAL A 61 -3.24 -6.94 10.33
CA VAL A 61 -4.60 -6.59 10.73
C VAL A 61 -5.05 -7.55 11.83
N ASP A 62 -5.01 -7.12 13.10
CA ASP A 62 -5.40 -8.00 14.22
C ASP A 62 -6.92 -8.27 14.24
N ASP A 63 -7.25 -9.55 14.36
CA ASP A 63 -8.53 -10.19 14.02
C ASP A 63 -9.65 -9.98 15.07
N VAL A 64 -9.48 -9.07 16.03
CA VAL A 64 -10.44 -8.94 17.17
C VAL A 64 -11.67 -8.10 16.79
N ALA A 65 -11.64 -7.37 15.67
CA ALA A 65 -12.80 -6.63 15.16
C ALA A 65 -12.97 -6.83 13.65
N GLU A 66 -13.89 -7.75 13.31
CA GLU A 66 -14.54 -7.96 12.02
C GLU A 66 -13.70 -8.19 10.76
N SER A 67 -13.99 -9.32 10.09
CA SER A 67 -13.54 -9.74 8.75
C SER A 67 -13.69 -8.68 7.64
N SER A 68 -14.42 -7.59 7.86
CA SER A 68 -14.76 -6.56 6.89
C SER A 68 -13.84 -5.34 6.96
N ILE A 69 -13.24 -5.06 8.13
CA ILE A 69 -12.55 -3.78 8.38
C ILE A 69 -11.26 -3.63 7.55
N TRP A 70 -10.61 -4.75 7.22
CA TRP A 70 -9.41 -4.74 6.38
C TRP A 70 -9.67 -4.19 4.98
N LEU A 71 -10.90 -4.32 4.44
CA LEU A 71 -11.25 -3.74 3.15
C LEU A 71 -11.32 -2.22 3.21
N ILE A 72 -11.80 -1.68 4.33
CA ILE A 72 -11.83 -0.23 4.59
C ILE A 72 -10.40 0.29 4.71
N ILE A 73 -9.56 -0.41 5.46
CA ILE A 73 -8.15 -0.05 5.63
C ILE A 73 -7.39 -0.12 4.30
N LEU A 74 -7.57 -1.20 3.53
CA LEU A 74 -6.99 -1.33 2.20
C LEU A 74 -7.44 -0.18 1.32
N ARG A 75 -8.74 0.14 1.29
CA ARG A 75 -9.27 1.25 0.50
C ARG A 75 -8.63 2.58 0.89
N GLN A 76 -8.54 2.88 2.19
CA GLN A 76 -7.92 4.11 2.69
C GLN A 76 -6.46 4.19 2.29
N TYR A 77 -5.70 3.11 2.49
CA TYR A 77 -4.30 3.04 2.10
C TYR A 77 -4.08 3.32 0.60
N LEU A 78 -4.88 2.70 -0.28
CA LEU A 78 -4.77 2.93 -1.72
C LEU A 78 -5.09 4.37 -2.12
N LEU A 79 -6.02 5.02 -1.42
CA LEU A 79 -6.31 6.43 -1.66
C LEU A 79 -5.13 7.32 -1.26
N THR A 80 -4.50 7.06 -0.11
CA THR A 80 -3.30 7.78 0.33
C THR A 80 -2.15 7.62 -0.66
N VAL A 81 -1.94 6.41 -1.19
CA VAL A 81 -0.93 6.15 -2.23
C VAL A 81 -1.21 7.01 -3.48
N LEU A 82 -2.45 7.00 -3.97
CA LEU A 82 -2.85 7.76 -5.17
C LEU A 82 -2.75 9.28 -4.97
N GLU A 83 -3.15 9.78 -3.80
CA GLU A 83 -3.05 11.20 -3.46
C GLU A 83 -1.59 11.65 -3.40
N LYS A 84 -0.70 10.82 -2.86
CA LYS A 84 0.73 11.11 -2.84
C LYS A 84 1.33 11.12 -4.25
N GLU A 85 0.99 10.15 -5.09
CA GLU A 85 1.42 10.13 -6.50
C GLU A 85 0.94 11.38 -7.27
N GLN A 86 -0.31 11.80 -7.07
CA GLN A 86 -0.83 13.03 -7.67
C GLN A 86 -0.06 14.26 -7.18
N ASN A 87 0.15 14.40 -5.87
CA ASN A 87 0.87 15.53 -5.29
C ASN A 87 2.34 15.60 -5.74
N MET A 88 3.01 14.45 -5.90
CA MET A 88 4.36 14.39 -6.47
C MET A 88 4.39 14.87 -7.93
N THR A 89 3.38 14.50 -8.71
CA THR A 89 3.27 14.90 -10.12
C THR A 89 2.95 16.40 -10.23
N SER A 90 2.11 16.95 -9.35
CA SER A 90 1.78 18.38 -9.31
C SER A 90 2.91 19.27 -8.79
N ASN A 91 3.77 18.79 -7.89
CA ASN A 91 4.95 19.54 -7.43
C ASN A 91 6.11 19.55 -8.44
N GLN A 92 5.98 18.86 -9.57
CA GLN A 92 6.98 18.82 -10.65
C GLN A 92 6.63 19.71 -11.85
N ILE A 93 5.58 20.54 -11.76
CA ILE A 93 5.12 21.47 -12.81
C ILE A 93 5.43 22.91 -12.43
#